data_AF-A0A1B8BA26-F1
#
_entry.id   AF-A0A1B8BA26-F1
#
_cell.length_a   1.000
_cell.length_b   1.000
_cell.length_c   1.000
_cell.angle_alpha   90.00
_cell.angle_beta   90.00
_cell.angle_gamma   90.00
#
_symmetry.space_group_name_H-M   'P 1'
#
loop_
_entity.id
_entity.type
_entity.pdbx_description
1 polymer ?
#
loop_
_entity_poly.entity_id
_entity_poly.type
_entity_poly.pdbx_seq_one_letter_code
_entity_poly.pdbx_strand_id
1 'polypeptide(L)'
;MPTPDYEKNILPQCQGIASIAKEQNAAFTQYYLNKGQVVYHNVPGEQRLDDLYGQLTSLATPLGNVTPDKQKKVGIISALDRYDSKKVRAGIELVEAMGRSTQPKSPKDAANWFGETQVILNGRVKALRETLSTWNP
;
A
#
# COMPACT_ATOMS: atom_id res chain seq x y z
N MET A 1 -0.39 28.81 10.70
CA MET A 1 -1.39 27.77 10.38
C MET A 1 -1.55 26.88 11.61
N PRO A 2 -2.76 26.43 11.96
CA PRO A 2 -2.91 25.47 13.06
C PRO A 2 -2.16 24.18 12.73
N THR A 3 -1.43 23.65 13.72
CA THR A 3 -0.73 22.37 13.60
C THR A 3 -1.75 21.25 13.34
N PRO A 4 -1.49 20.33 12.40
CA PRO A 4 -2.32 19.15 12.19
C PRO A 4 -2.50 18.36 13.50
N ASP A 5 -3.73 18.21 13.97
CA ASP A 5 -4.08 17.30 15.07
C ASP A 5 -4.14 15.84 14.58
N TYR A 6 -3.61 14.90 15.37
CA TYR A 6 -3.51 13.49 15.00
C TYR A 6 -4.89 12.90 14.67
N GLU A 7 -5.86 13.06 15.58
CA GLU A 7 -7.20 12.47 15.45
C GLU A 7 -8.00 13.11 14.32
N LYS A 8 -7.86 14.41 14.11
CA LYS A 8 -8.66 15.14 13.10
C LYS A 8 -8.06 15.15 11.70
N ASN A 9 -6.74 15.07 11.55
CA ASN A 9 -6.08 15.30 10.26
C ASN A 9 -5.20 14.14 9.78
N ILE A 10 -4.55 13.42 10.71
CA ILE A 10 -3.58 12.38 10.36
C ILE A 10 -4.24 11.00 10.31
N LEU A 11 -4.98 10.64 11.36
CA LEU A 11 -5.64 9.34 11.49
C LEU A 11 -6.63 9.07 10.34
N PRO A 12 -7.51 10.02 9.93
CA PRO A 12 -8.43 9.77 8.82
C PRO A 12 -7.71 9.52 7.49
N GLN A 13 -6.58 10.19 7.24
CA GLN A 13 -5.77 9.96 6.04
C GLN A 13 -5.09 8.59 6.08
N CYS A 14 -4.57 8.18 7.23
CA CYS A 14 -4.00 6.85 7.45
C CYS A 14 -5.03 5.74 7.20
N GLN A 15 -6.24 5.89 7.75
CA GLN A 15 -7.36 4.97 7.54
C GLN A 15 -7.80 4.91 6.08
N GLY A 16 -7.86 6.06 5.40
CA GLY A 16 -8.18 6.12 3.97
C GLY A 16 -7.17 5.36 3.10
N ILE A 17 -5.87 5.52 3.36
CA ILE A 17 -4.81 4.76 2.66
C ILE A 17 -4.95 3.26 2.93
N ALA A 18 -5.16 2.86 4.19
CA ALA A 18 -5.30 1.46 4.55
C ALA A 18 -6.54 0.80 3.92
N SER A 19 -7.67 1.51 3.83
CA SER A 19 -8.87 1.01 3.15
C SER A 19 -8.63 0.75 1.67
N ILE A 20 -8.02 1.72 0.97
CA ILE A 20 -7.69 1.58 -0.46
C ILE A 20 -6.74 0.40 -0.67
N ALA A 21 -5.69 0.28 0.15
CA ALA A 21 -4.75 -0.85 0.06
C ALA A 21 -5.46 -2.21 0.27
N LYS A 22 -6.38 -2.29 1.23
CA LYS A 22 -7.18 -3.49 1.49
C LYS A 22 -8.09 -3.85 0.31
N GLU A 23 -8.80 -2.88 -0.24
CA GLU A 23 -9.69 -3.06 -1.39
C GLU A 23 -8.92 -3.49 -2.65
N GLN A 24 -7.77 -2.86 -2.91
CA GLN A 24 -6.89 -3.24 -4.02
C GLN A 24 -6.35 -4.66 -3.82
N ASN A 25 -5.92 -5.04 -2.61
CA ASN A 25 -5.45 -6.39 -2.34
C ASN A 25 -6.54 -7.46 -2.54
N ALA A 26 -7.76 -7.17 -2.08
CA ALA A 26 -8.91 -8.06 -2.26
C ALA A 26 -9.25 -8.24 -3.75
N ALA A 27 -9.31 -7.14 -4.50
CA ALA A 27 -9.53 -7.18 -5.95
C ALA A 27 -8.40 -7.95 -6.66
N PHE A 28 -7.14 -7.69 -6.31
CA PHE A 28 -6.00 -8.39 -6.88
C PHE A 28 -6.09 -9.91 -6.67
N THR A 29 -6.37 -10.31 -5.43
CA THR A 29 -6.50 -11.70 -5.03
C THR A 29 -7.65 -12.38 -5.79
N GLN A 30 -8.81 -11.73 -5.86
CA GLN A 30 -10.01 -12.30 -6.48
C GLN A 30 -9.88 -12.45 -8.01
N TYR A 31 -9.35 -11.44 -8.69
CA TYR A 31 -9.38 -11.36 -10.15
C TYR A 31 -8.13 -11.88 -10.85
N TYR A 32 -6.98 -11.88 -10.18
CA TYR A 32 -5.69 -12.25 -10.80
C TYR A 32 -5.04 -13.46 -10.14
N LEU A 33 -4.90 -13.45 -8.80
CA LEU A 33 -4.24 -14.53 -8.08
C LEU A 33 -5.08 -15.82 -8.08
N ASN A 34 -6.33 -15.76 -7.60
CA ASN A 34 -7.23 -16.93 -7.53
C ASN A 34 -7.68 -17.43 -8.90
N LYS A 35 -7.56 -16.59 -9.94
CA LYS A 35 -7.82 -16.98 -11.33
C LYS A 35 -6.61 -17.59 -12.02
N GLY A 36 -5.45 -17.65 -11.35
CA GLY A 36 -4.22 -18.19 -11.88
C GLY A 36 -3.58 -17.34 -12.98
N GLN A 37 -3.99 -16.07 -13.15
CA GLN A 37 -3.35 -15.14 -14.08
C GLN A 37 -2.01 -14.62 -13.57
N VAL A 38 -1.79 -14.68 -12.26
CA VAL A 38 -0.53 -14.37 -11.60
C VAL A 38 -0.12 -15.60 -10.79
N VAL A 39 1.08 -16.11 -11.04
CA VAL A 39 1.62 -17.26 -10.31
C VAL A 39 2.97 -16.85 -9.73
N TYR A 40 2.98 -16.44 -8.46
CA TYR A 40 4.19 -16.09 -7.73
C TYR A 40 5.05 -17.33 -7.45
N HIS A 41 6.34 -17.10 -7.24
CA HIS A 41 7.18 -18.12 -6.64
C HIS A 41 6.81 -18.33 -5.17
N ASN A 42 7.28 -19.43 -4.60
CA ASN A 42 7.20 -19.65 -3.16
C ASN A 42 8.61 -19.54 -2.57
N VAL A 43 9.27 -18.41 -2.85
CA VAL A 43 10.65 -18.14 -2.44
C VAL A 43 10.67 -17.09 -1.33
N PRO A 44 11.38 -17.32 -0.22
CA PRO A 44 11.53 -16.33 0.83
C PRO A 44 12.08 -15.00 0.31
N GLY A 45 11.42 -13.89 0.62
CA GLY A 45 11.88 -12.53 0.29
C GLY A 45 11.31 -11.92 -0.98
N GLU A 46 10.53 -12.68 -1.77
CA GLU A 46 9.76 -12.16 -2.90
C GLU A 46 8.83 -11.03 -2.42
N GLN A 47 8.80 -9.92 -3.15
CA GLN A 47 7.93 -8.79 -2.81
C GLN A 47 6.63 -8.94 -3.59
N ARG A 48 5.66 -9.63 -3.02
CA ARG A 48 4.35 -9.80 -3.68
C ARG A 48 3.48 -8.55 -3.51
N LEU A 49 2.48 -8.39 -4.38
CA LEU A 49 1.55 -7.27 -4.26
C LEU A 49 0.72 -7.31 -2.98
N ASP A 50 0.32 -8.49 -2.52
CA ASP A 50 -0.41 -8.66 -1.27
C ASP A 50 0.44 -8.28 -0.05
N ASP A 51 1.74 -8.59 -0.07
CA ASP A 51 2.68 -8.14 0.98
C ASP A 51 2.91 -6.63 0.97
N LEU A 52 2.96 -6.01 -0.22
CA LEU A 52 3.06 -4.56 -0.39
C LEU A 52 1.84 -3.86 0.21
N TYR A 53 0.63 -4.28 -0.17
CA TYR A 53 -0.61 -3.73 0.38
C TYR A 53 -0.75 -4.01 1.87
N GLY A 54 -0.27 -5.18 2.32
CA GLY A 54 -0.16 -5.56 3.73
C GLY A 54 0.60 -4.53 4.57
N GLN A 55 1.67 -3.91 4.05
CA GLN A 55 2.44 -2.90 4.80
C GLN A 55 1.57 -1.71 5.22
N LEU A 56 0.64 -1.29 4.36
CA LEU A 56 -0.20 -0.13 4.59
C LEU A 56 -1.39 -0.44 5.51
N THR A 57 -1.73 -1.72 5.73
CA THR A 57 -2.81 -2.07 6.67
C THR A 57 -2.48 -1.68 8.11
N SER A 58 -1.19 -1.59 8.46
CA SER A 58 -0.74 -1.08 9.76
C SER A 58 -1.21 0.34 10.07
N LEU A 59 -1.47 1.15 9.03
CA LEU A 59 -2.00 2.52 9.17
C LEU A 59 -3.46 2.57 9.64
N ALA A 60 -4.20 1.46 9.56
CA ALA A 60 -5.58 1.40 10.05
C ALA A 60 -5.69 1.30 11.58
N THR A 61 -4.60 0.97 12.28
CA THR A 61 -4.64 0.77 13.72
C THR A 61 -4.41 2.10 14.43
N PRO A 62 -5.41 2.66 15.14
CA PRO A 62 -5.21 3.90 15.88
C PRO A 62 -4.18 3.66 16.99
N LEU A 63 -3.14 4.49 17.01
CA LEU A 63 -2.17 4.49 18.09
C LEU A 63 -2.81 5.23 19.26
N GLY A 64 -3.06 4.52 20.36
CA GLY A 64 -3.82 5.05 21.49
C GLY A 64 -3.24 6.35 22.07
N ASN A 65 -4.06 7.09 22.81
CA ASN A 65 -3.75 8.42 23.38
C ASN A 65 -2.50 8.47 24.26
N VAL A 66 -2.02 7.33 24.74
CA VAL A 66 -0.77 7.20 25.52
C VAL A 66 0.49 7.27 24.66
N THR A 67 0.37 7.12 23.34
CA THR A 67 1.50 7.17 22.41
C THR A 67 1.82 8.64 22.09
N PRO A 68 3.05 9.12 22.33
CA PRO A 68 3.43 10.47 21.96
C PRO A 68 3.34 10.71 20.46
N ASP A 69 2.89 11.90 20.05
CA ASP A 69 2.72 12.27 18.64
C ASP A 69 4.00 12.13 17.82
N LYS A 70 5.16 12.38 18.43
CA LYS A 70 6.48 12.11 17.83
C LYS A 70 6.66 10.64 17.45
N GLN A 71 6.25 9.71 18.32
CA GLN A 71 6.34 8.27 18.03
C GLN A 71 5.31 7.84 16.98
N LYS A 72 4.09 8.40 17.03
CA LYS A 72 3.08 8.16 15.99
C LYS A 72 3.59 8.58 14.62
N LYS A 73 4.17 9.78 14.51
CA LYS A 73 4.78 10.29 13.28
C LYS A 73 5.86 9.35 12.74
N VAL A 74 6.77 8.89 13.59
CA VAL A 74 7.83 7.93 13.21
C VAL A 74 7.24 6.61 12.69
N GLY A 75 6.20 6.08 13.37
CA GLY A 75 5.53 4.85 12.96
C GLY A 75 4.89 4.98 11.57
N ILE A 76 4.17 6.08 11.33
CA ILE A 76 3.53 6.36 10.04
C ILE A 76 4.59 6.49 8.94
N ILE A 77 5.64 7.30 9.16
CA ILE A 77 6.73 7.47 8.18
C ILE A 77 7.37 6.13 7.85
N SER A 78 7.64 5.30 8.86
CA SER A 78 8.24 3.97 8.67
C SER A 78 7.37 3.02 7.85
N ALA A 79 6.04 3.14 7.92
CA ALA A 79 5.12 2.36 7.09
C ALA A 79 5.13 2.86 5.63
N LEU A 80 5.12 4.18 5.43
CA LEU A 80 5.17 4.79 4.10
C LEU A 80 6.52 4.51 3.39
N ASP A 81 7.64 4.58 4.11
CA ASP A 81 8.97 4.29 3.56
C ASP A 81 9.10 2.81 3.16
N ARG A 82 8.54 1.90 3.96
CA ARG A 82 8.47 0.47 3.61
C ARG A 82 7.66 0.24 2.35
N TYR A 83 6.50 0.89 2.22
CA TYR A 83 5.71 0.83 0.98
C TYR A 83 6.51 1.33 -0.23
N ASP A 84 7.15 2.52 -0.13
CA ASP A 84 7.91 3.09 -1.25
C ASP A 84 9.11 2.23 -1.65
N SER A 85 9.84 1.65 -0.69
CA SER A 85 11.00 0.78 -0.96
C SER A 85 10.63 -0.53 -1.67
N LYS A 86 9.43 -1.06 -1.42
CA LYS A 86 8.98 -2.36 -1.95
C LYS A 86 8.21 -2.25 -3.26
N LYS A 87 7.54 -1.11 -3.49
CA LYS A 87 6.69 -0.82 -4.66
C LYS A 87 7.29 -1.24 -5.99
N VAL A 88 8.53 -0.82 -6.27
CA VAL A 88 9.18 -1.07 -7.57
C VAL A 88 9.43 -2.55 -7.76
N ARG A 89 9.99 -3.22 -6.74
CA ARG A 89 10.26 -4.66 -6.82
C ARG A 89 8.98 -5.46 -6.97
N ALA A 90 7.91 -5.08 -6.25
CA ALA A 90 6.64 -5.77 -6.37
C ALA A 90 6.00 -5.66 -7.76
N GLY A 91 6.19 -4.53 -8.45
CA GLY A 91 5.80 -4.39 -9.86
C GLY A 91 6.61 -5.30 -10.80
N ILE A 92 7.92 -5.45 -10.57
CA ILE A 92 8.77 -6.34 -11.36
C ILE A 92 8.35 -7.81 -11.15
N GLU A 93 8.21 -8.24 -9.90
CA GLU A 93 7.80 -9.61 -9.56
C GLU A 93 6.41 -9.95 -10.12
N LEU A 94 5.49 -8.98 -10.14
CA LEU A 94 4.18 -9.15 -10.78
C LEU A 94 4.30 -9.51 -12.26
N VAL A 95 5.13 -8.78 -13.02
CA VAL A 95 5.32 -9.02 -14.45
C VAL A 95 5.94 -10.41 -14.68
N GLU A 96 6.92 -10.79 -13.85
CA GLU A 96 7.51 -12.13 -13.90
C GLU A 96 6.50 -13.22 -13.59
N ALA A 97 5.69 -13.05 -12.52
CA ALA A 97 4.65 -13.98 -12.10
C ALA A 97 3.52 -14.12 -13.14
N MET A 98 3.20 -13.06 -13.88
CA MET A 98 2.29 -13.12 -15.02
C MET A 98 2.87 -13.90 -16.20
N GLY A 99 4.19 -13.79 -16.44
CA GLY A 99 4.88 -14.54 -17.50
C GLY A 99 4.88 -16.06 -17.27
N ARG A 100 4.64 -16.50 -16.04
CA ARG A 100 4.54 -17.92 -15.66
C ARG A 100 3.14 -18.49 -15.85
N SER A 101 2.14 -17.65 -15.96
CA SER A 101 0.75 -18.07 -16.14
C SER A 101 0.51 -18.57 -17.56
N THR A 102 -0.14 -19.74 -17.68
CA THR A 102 -0.69 -20.23 -18.94
C THR A 102 -2.13 -19.76 -19.18
N GLN A 103 -2.72 -19.04 -18.21
CA GLN A 103 -4.08 -18.51 -18.34
C GLN A 103 -4.08 -17.33 -19.32
N PRO A 104 -5.12 -17.22 -20.17
CA PRO A 104 -5.24 -16.10 -21.09
C PRO A 104 -5.27 -14.79 -20.32
N LYS A 105 -4.46 -13.83 -20.78
CA LYS A 105 -4.49 -12.46 -20.26
C LYS A 105 -5.88 -11.89 -20.55
N SER A 106 -6.61 -11.49 -19.49
CA SER A 106 -7.84 -10.72 -19.61
C SER A 106 -7.58 -9.44 -20.44
N PRO A 107 -8.58 -8.80 -21.08
CA PRO A 107 -8.40 -7.52 -21.75
C PRO A 107 -7.74 -6.44 -20.85
N LYS A 108 -7.80 -6.58 -19.52
CA LYS A 108 -7.00 -5.82 -18.57
C LYS A 108 -6.15 -6.76 -17.72
N ASP A 109 -4.88 -6.88 -18.05
CA ASP A 109 -3.93 -7.70 -17.31
C ASP A 109 -3.52 -7.08 -15.96
N ALA A 110 -2.94 -7.89 -15.07
CA ALA A 110 -2.67 -7.49 -13.69
C ALA A 110 -1.63 -6.34 -13.59
N ALA A 111 -0.69 -6.25 -14.53
CA ALA A 111 0.33 -5.20 -14.56
C ALA A 111 -0.30 -3.83 -14.92
N ASN A 112 -1.17 -3.80 -15.92
CA ASN A 112 -1.90 -2.59 -16.28
C ASN A 112 -2.85 -2.16 -15.14
N TRP A 113 -3.56 -3.12 -14.54
CA TRP A 113 -4.38 -2.85 -13.36
C TRP A 113 -3.57 -2.28 -12.18
N PHE A 114 -2.40 -2.84 -11.92
CA PHE A 114 -1.50 -2.34 -10.87
C PHE A 114 -1.04 -0.92 -11.17
N GLY A 115 -0.63 -0.62 -12.41
CA GLY A 115 -0.21 0.71 -12.82
C GLY A 115 -1.29 1.78 -12.60
N GLU A 116 -2.54 1.49 -12.97
CA GLU A 116 -3.66 2.42 -12.77
C GLU A 116 -4.01 2.62 -11.29
N THR A 117 -4.09 1.53 -10.54
CA THR A 117 -4.50 1.56 -9.12
C THR A 117 -3.42 2.15 -8.21
N GLN A 118 -2.16 2.00 -8.59
CA GLN A 118 -0.99 2.63 -7.96
C GLN A 118 -1.09 4.17 -7.95
N VAL A 119 -1.60 4.79 -9.01
CA VAL A 119 -1.69 6.26 -9.11
C VAL A 119 -2.53 6.83 -7.95
N ILE A 120 -3.67 6.20 -7.66
CA ILE A 120 -4.57 6.62 -6.58
C ILE A 120 -3.87 6.52 -5.23
N LEU A 121 -3.23 5.38 -4.96
CA LEU A 121 -2.56 5.13 -3.69
C LEU A 121 -1.36 6.05 -3.48
N ASN A 122 -0.55 6.26 -4.53
CA ASN A 122 0.59 7.17 -4.50
C ASN A 122 0.16 8.63 -4.29
N GLY A 123 -0.96 9.05 -4.88
CA GLY A 123 -1.53 10.38 -4.63
C GLY A 123 -1.90 10.60 -3.16
N ARG A 124 -2.53 9.59 -2.52
CA ARG A 124 -2.90 9.64 -1.10
C ARG A 124 -1.67 9.61 -0.18
N VAL A 125 -0.69 8.76 -0.49
CA VAL A 125 0.59 8.69 0.25
C VAL A 125 1.32 10.04 0.18
N LYS A 126 1.36 10.67 -0.99
CA LYS A 126 1.98 11.99 -1.17
C LYS A 126 1.29 13.05 -0.30
N ALA A 127 -0.04 13.14 -0.33
CA ALA A 127 -0.81 14.08 0.48
C ALA A 127 -0.61 13.86 2.00
N LEU A 128 -0.54 12.60 2.44
CA LEU A 128 -0.22 12.29 3.84
C LEU A 128 1.20 12.73 4.20
N ARG A 129 2.20 12.49 3.33
CA ARG A 129 3.59 12.95 3.57
C ARG A 129 3.68 14.48 3.69
N GLU A 130 2.94 15.21 2.88
CA GLU A 130 2.84 16.68 2.97
C GLU A 130 2.18 17.12 4.28
N THR A 131 1.14 16.42 4.73
CA THR A 131 0.52 16.71 6.03
C THR A 131 1.49 16.41 7.18
N LEU A 132 2.22 15.30 7.12
CA LEU A 132 3.20 14.91 8.13
C LEU A 132 4.40 15.88 8.19
N SER A 133 4.82 16.47 7.07
CA SER A 133 5.93 17.44 7.07
C SER A 133 5.58 18.73 7.83
N THR A 134 4.31 19.12 7.81
CA THR A 134 3.79 20.30 8.52
C THR A 134 3.32 20.01 9.95
N TRP A 135 3.14 18.73 10.30
CA TRP A 135 2.85 18.31 11.66
C TRP A 135 4.09 18.47 12.56
N ASN A 136 4.05 19.43 13.48
CA ASN A 136 5.07 19.63 14.51
C ASN A 136 4.58 18.99 15.83
N PRO A 137 4.94 17.72 16.09
CA PRO A 137 4.47 16.95 17.24
C PRO A 137 5.09 17.41 18.56
#